data_AF-T0ZZD7-F1
#
_entry.id   AF-T0ZZD7-F1
#
_cell.length_a   1.000
_cell.length_b   1.000
_cell.length_c   1.000
_cell.angle_alpha   90.00
_cell.angle_beta   90.00
_cell.angle_gamma   90.00
#
_symmetry.space_group_name_H-M   'P 1'
#
loop_
_entity.id
_entity.type
_entity.pdbx_description
1 polymer ?
#
loop_
_entity_poly.entity_id
_entity_poly.type
_entity_poly.pdbx_seq_one_letter_code
_entity_poly.pdbx_strand_id
1 'polypeptide(L)'
;MTAGPLSGTVPVMEIFKEFRLEAAHRLPNVPPGHKCARLHGHSFRIGVHVDGPLDPVSGWVCDFSALKSAFAPVHEALDHHYLNDVPGLENPTSEHLA
;
A
#
# COMPACT_ATOMS: atom_id res chain seq x y z
N MET A 1 30.64 -28.89 29.62
CA MET A 1 30.64 -27.55 29.00
C MET A 1 29.56 -27.54 27.93
N THR A 2 28.33 -27.20 28.31
CA THR A 2 27.20 -27.06 27.38
C THR A 2 27.31 -25.70 26.73
N ALA A 3 27.54 -25.65 25.41
CA ALA A 3 27.42 -24.42 24.64
C ALA A 3 25.98 -23.89 24.81
N GLY A 4 25.83 -22.71 25.41
CA GLY A 4 24.55 -22.02 25.46
C GLY A 4 24.09 -21.65 24.05
N PRO A 5 22.78 -21.51 23.81
CA PRO A 5 22.29 -21.18 22.48
C PRO A 5 22.92 -19.85 22.04
N LEU A 6 23.58 -19.89 20.88
CA LEU A 6 24.08 -18.69 20.23
C LEU A 6 22.88 -17.76 20.05
N SER A 7 22.92 -16.59 20.69
CA SER A 7 21.97 -15.50 20.52
C SER A 7 22.13 -14.93 19.11
N GLY A 8 21.69 -15.69 18.10
CA GLY A 8 21.67 -15.30 16.71
C GLY A 8 20.45 -14.43 16.46
N THR A 9 20.66 -13.17 16.12
CA THR A 9 19.61 -12.27 15.64
C THR A 9 18.90 -12.93 14.47
N VAL A 10 17.57 -13.13 14.56
CA VAL A 10 16.79 -13.64 13.43
C VAL A 10 16.81 -12.55 12.35
N PRO A 11 17.28 -12.84 11.13
CA PRO A 11 17.35 -11.83 10.08
C PRO A 11 15.94 -11.33 9.75
N VAL A 12 15.76 -10.01 9.84
CA VAL A 12 14.55 -9.32 9.40
C VAL A 12 14.69 -9.03 7.91
N MET A 13 13.66 -9.38 7.14
CA MET A 13 13.57 -9.15 5.72
C MET A 13 12.34 -8.30 5.41
N GLU A 14 12.43 -7.47 4.37
CA GLU A 14 11.29 -6.79 3.78
C GLU A 14 10.79 -7.60 2.59
N ILE A 15 9.46 -7.73 2.48
CA ILE A 15 8.80 -8.12 1.22
C ILE A 15 7.80 -7.03 0.83
N PHE A 16 7.51 -6.92 -0.46
CA PHE A 16 6.47 -6.01 -0.93
C PHE A 16 5.60 -6.66 -2.01
N LYS A 17 4.37 -6.17 -2.13
CA LYS A 17 3.45 -6.52 -3.21
C LYS A 17 2.87 -5.27 -3.83
N GLU A 18 2.90 -5.21 -5.16
CA GLU A 18 2.29 -4.13 -5.91
C GLU A 18 0.84 -4.44 -6.29
N PHE A 19 -0.03 -3.44 -6.13
CA PHE A 19 -1.41 -3.41 -6.57
C PHE A 19 -1.62 -2.27 -7.56
N ARG A 20 -2.60 -2.45 -8.47
CA ARG A 20 -3.03 -1.41 -9.39
C ARG A 20 -4.48 -1.02 -9.10
N LEU A 21 -4.75 0.27 -9.17
CA LEU A 21 -6.08 0.86 -9.08
C LEU A 21 -6.29 1.79 -10.27
N GLU A 22 -7.46 1.75 -10.88
CA GLU A 22 -7.88 2.69 -11.91
C GLU A 22 -8.91 3.65 -11.28
N ALA A 23 -8.54 4.90 -11.04
CA ALA A 23 -9.43 5.83 -10.33
C ALA A 23 -9.38 7.24 -10.90
N ALA A 24 -10.51 7.95 -10.77
CA ALA A 24 -10.61 9.36 -11.11
C ALA A 24 -10.41 10.23 -9.86
N HIS A 25 -9.82 11.41 -10.03
CA HIS A 25 -9.70 12.40 -8.96
C HIS A 25 -9.54 13.83 -9.50
N ARG A 26 -9.58 14.80 -8.58
CA ARG A 26 -9.10 16.17 -8.79
C ARG A 26 -8.51 16.71 -7.49
N LEU A 27 -7.62 17.69 -7.60
CA LEU A 27 -7.04 18.37 -6.44
C LEU A 27 -7.77 19.71 -6.23
N PRO A 28 -8.56 19.88 -5.15
CA PRO A 28 -9.33 21.11 -4.91
C PRO A 28 -8.47 22.32 -4.51
N ASN A 29 -7.27 22.10 -3.96
CA ASN A 29 -6.49 23.14 -3.28
C ASN A 29 -5.33 23.72 -4.13
N VAL A 30 -5.30 23.42 -5.43
CA VAL A 30 -4.26 23.93 -6.34
C VAL A 30 -4.65 25.30 -6.93
N PRO A 31 -3.68 26.11 -7.40
CA PRO A 31 -3.97 27.44 -7.95
C PRO A 31 -4.94 27.43 -9.15
N PRO A 32 -5.65 28.55 -9.42
CA PRO A 32 -6.48 28.69 -10.61
C PRO A 32 -5.72 28.38 -11.90
N GLY A 33 -6.36 27.60 -12.78
CA GLY A 33 -5.76 27.18 -14.06
C GLY A 33 -4.81 25.98 -13.96
N HIS A 34 -4.48 25.49 -12.77
CA HIS A 34 -3.62 24.33 -12.61
C HIS A 34 -4.28 23.04 -13.15
N LYS A 35 -3.52 22.22 -13.88
CA LYS A 35 -4.06 21.04 -14.58
C LYS A 35 -4.76 20.04 -13.67
N CYS A 36 -4.26 19.85 -12.45
CA CYS A 36 -4.80 18.87 -11.50
C CYS A 36 -6.13 19.30 -10.85
N ALA A 37 -6.58 20.55 -11.02
CA ALA A 37 -7.91 20.98 -10.59
C ALA A 37 -9.02 20.40 -11.47
N ARG A 38 -8.68 19.99 -12.71
CA ARG A 38 -9.62 19.33 -13.61
C ARG A 38 -9.88 17.91 -13.14
N LEU A 39 -11.09 17.41 -13.39
CA LEU A 39 -11.37 15.98 -13.28
C LEU A 39 -10.47 15.23 -14.26
N HIS A 40 -9.71 14.28 -13.74
CA HIS A 40 -8.85 13.38 -14.50
C HIS A 40 -8.72 12.06 -13.73
N GLY A 41 -7.89 11.14 -14.19
CA GLY A 41 -7.65 9.88 -13.50
C GLY A 41 -6.28 9.32 -13.84
N HIS A 42 -5.91 8.28 -13.10
CA HIS A 42 -4.64 7.57 -13.27
C HIS A 42 -4.81 6.07 -13.05
N SER A 43 -3.88 5.33 -13.63
CA SER A 43 -3.54 3.97 -13.21
C SER A 43 -2.55 4.05 -12.04
N PHE A 44 -3.08 4.10 -10.82
CA PHE A 44 -2.28 4.18 -9.60
C PHE A 44 -1.55 2.84 -9.36
N ARG A 45 -0.33 2.93 -8.81
CA ARG A 45 0.42 1.78 -8.30
C ARG A 45 0.64 1.95 -6.82
N ILE A 46 0.27 0.95 -6.04
CA ILE A 46 0.44 0.93 -4.58
C ILE A 46 1.36 -0.23 -4.21
N GLY A 47 2.48 0.08 -3.58
CA GLY A 47 3.35 -0.90 -2.95
C GLY A 47 2.95 -1.08 -1.49
N VAL A 48 2.59 -2.29 -1.09
CA VAL A 48 2.39 -2.64 0.32
C VAL A 48 3.62 -3.40 0.79
N HIS A 49 4.35 -2.80 1.72
CA HIS A 49 5.61 -3.31 2.28
C HIS A 49 5.36 -3.90 3.65
N VAL A 50 6.00 -5.04 3.95
CA VAL A 50 5.93 -5.72 5.24
C VAL A 50 7.32 -6.21 5.62
N ASP A 51 7.73 -5.86 6.83
CA ASP A 51 8.97 -6.34 7.43
C ASP A 51 8.70 -7.43 8.45
N GLY A 52 9.55 -8.45 8.48
CA GLY A 52 9.50 -9.44 9.54
C GLY A 52 10.61 -10.49 9.47
N PRO A 53 10.74 -11.30 10.52
CA PRO A 53 11.62 -12.47 10.48
C PRO A 53 11.06 -13.50 9.49
N LEU A 54 11.95 -14.34 8.95
CA LEU A 54 11.49 -15.53 8.23
C LEU A 54 10.86 -16.51 9.24
N ASP A 55 9.65 -16.99 8.92
CA ASP A 55 9.06 -18.09 9.65
C ASP A 55 9.93 -19.37 9.51
N PRO A 56 10.31 -20.05 10.60
CA PRO A 56 11.24 -21.17 10.53
C PRO A 56 10.75 -22.40 9.75
N VAL A 57 9.44 -22.51 9.52
CA VAL A 57 8.83 -23.67 8.85
C VAL A 57 8.61 -23.37 7.37
N SER A 58 7.99 -22.23 7.07
CA SER A 58 7.62 -21.82 5.72
C SER A 58 8.71 -21.04 4.97
N GLY A 59 9.66 -20.43 5.70
CA GLY A 59 10.82 -19.77 5.12
C GLY A 59 10.56 -18.40 4.47
N TRP A 60 9.41 -17.79 4.73
CA TRP A 60 9.05 -16.46 4.25
C TRP A 60 8.59 -15.53 5.39
N VAL A 61 8.51 -14.23 5.11
CA VAL A 61 7.99 -13.23 6.07
C VAL A 61 6.48 -13.43 6.25
N CYS A 62 5.74 -13.48 5.15
CA CYS A 62 4.33 -13.88 5.09
C CYS A 62 3.93 -14.21 3.66
N ASP A 63 2.77 -14.87 3.50
CA ASP A 63 2.23 -15.24 2.20
C ASP A 63 1.68 -13.99 1.46
N PHE A 64 2.06 -13.81 0.20
CA PHE A 64 1.51 -12.78 -0.69
C PHE A 64 0.00 -12.88 -0.93
N SER A 65 -0.61 -14.04 -0.71
CA SER A 65 -2.07 -14.22 -0.72
C SER A 65 -2.71 -13.53 0.49
N ALA A 66 -2.09 -13.62 1.66
CA ALA A 66 -2.54 -12.95 2.88
C ALA A 66 -2.44 -11.42 2.74
N LEU A 67 -1.35 -10.89 2.17
CA LEU A 67 -1.27 -9.45 1.83
C LEU A 67 -2.39 -9.02 0.89
N LYS A 68 -2.70 -9.83 -0.13
CA LYS A 68 -3.77 -9.54 -1.07
C LYS A 68 -5.13 -9.50 -0.37
N SER A 69 -5.42 -10.47 0.49
CA SER A 69 -6.67 -10.52 1.25
C SER A 69 -6.79 -9.37 2.24
N ALA A 70 -5.70 -8.99 2.91
CA ALA A 70 -5.68 -7.84 3.81
C ALA A 70 -5.90 -6.51 3.07
N PHE A 71 -5.38 -6.38 1.85
CA PHE A 71 -5.54 -5.17 1.03
C PHE A 71 -6.88 -5.11 0.28
N ALA A 72 -7.60 -6.23 0.14
CA ALA A 72 -8.82 -6.30 -0.67
C ALA A 72 -9.90 -5.25 -0.31
N PRO A 73 -10.23 -4.98 0.97
CA PRO A 73 -11.22 -3.96 1.30
C PRO A 73 -10.80 -2.55 0.88
N VAL A 74 -9.49 -2.25 0.93
CA VAL A 74 -8.93 -0.97 0.47
C VAL A 74 -8.98 -0.90 -1.05
N HIS A 75 -8.62 -2.00 -1.74
CA HIS A 75 -8.70 -2.09 -3.20
C HIS A 75 -10.13 -1.84 -3.69
N GLU A 76 -11.11 -2.52 -3.11
CA GLU A 76 -12.53 -2.39 -3.48
C GLU A 76 -13.09 -0.97 -3.23
N ALA A 77 -12.63 -0.29 -2.18
CA ALA A 77 -13.06 1.07 -1.87
C ALA A 77 -12.50 2.14 -2.84
N LEU A 78 -11.43 1.82 -3.58
CA LEU A 78 -10.68 2.80 -4.38
C LEU A 78 -10.72 2.50 -5.89
N ASP A 79 -10.67 1.23 -6.29
CA ASP A 79 -10.61 0.83 -7.69
C ASP A 79 -11.92 1.14 -8.41
N HIS A 80 -11.86 1.70 -9.62
CA HIS A 80 -13.00 2.15 -10.41
C HIS A 80 -13.90 3.19 -9.71
N HIS A 81 -13.37 3.93 -8.73
CA HIS A 81 -14.10 4.97 -8.01
C HIS A 81 -13.56 6.39 -8.29
N TYR A 82 -14.34 7.38 -7.85
CA TYR A 82 -13.92 8.77 -7.79
C TYR A 82 -13.39 9.09 -6.37
N LEU A 83 -12.08 9.32 -6.26
CA LEU A 83 -11.39 9.37 -4.96
C LEU A 83 -11.87 10.49 -4.05
N ASN A 84 -12.33 11.62 -4.60
CA ASN A 84 -12.79 12.73 -3.77
C ASN A 84 -14.08 12.45 -3.00
N ASP A 85 -14.84 11.39 -3.37
CA ASP A 85 -16.05 10.97 -2.66
C ASP A 85 -15.75 9.94 -1.54
N VAL A 86 -14.50 9.46 -1.47
CA VAL A 86 -14.05 8.55 -0.41
C VAL A 86 -13.75 9.37 0.85
N PRO A 87 -14.35 9.05 2.01
CA PRO A 87 -14.11 9.79 3.25
C PRO A 87 -12.62 9.87 3.61
N GLY A 88 -12.11 11.09 3.83
CA GLY A 88 -10.69 11.36 4.12
C GLY A 88 -9.83 11.62 2.88
N LEU A 89 -10.37 11.46 1.67
CA LEU A 89 -9.68 11.71 0.40
C LEU A 89 -10.27 12.90 -0.38
N GLU A 90 -10.86 13.88 0.31
CA GLU A 90 -11.45 15.06 -0.34
C GLU A 90 -10.39 15.87 -1.12
N ASN A 91 -9.12 15.80 -0.68
CA ASN A 91 -7.93 16.29 -1.40
C ASN A 91 -6.96 15.12 -1.70
N PRO A 92 -7.22 14.30 -2.74
CA PRO A 92 -6.57 13.02 -2.98
C PRO A 92 -5.23 13.18 -3.71
N THR A 93 -4.27 13.81 -3.01
CA THR A 93 -2.86 13.82 -3.39
C THR A 93 -2.24 12.42 -3.21
N SER A 94 -1.03 12.20 -3.74
CA SER A 94 -0.33 10.93 -3.50
C SER A 94 -0.01 10.74 -2.01
N GLU A 95 0.28 11.83 -1.31
CA GLU A 95 0.62 11.88 0.12
C GLU A 95 -0.60 11.63 1.02
N HIS A 96 -1.80 12.01 0.59
CA HIS A 96 -3.03 11.69 1.34
C HIS A 96 -3.55 10.28 1.05
N LEU A 97 -3.15 9.68 -0.08
CA LEU A 97 -3.54 8.32 -0.46
C LEU A 97 -2.68 7.25 0.22
N ALA A 98 -1.43 7.56 0.57
CA ALA A 98 -0.47 6.66 1.22
C ALA A 98 -0.63 6.66 2.75
#